data_AF-A0A3S9BNJ0-F1
#
_entry.id   AF-A0A3S9BNJ0-F1
#
_cell.length_a   1.000
_cell.length_b   1.000
_cell.length_c   1.000
_cell.angle_alpha   90.00
_cell.angle_beta   90.00
_cell.angle_gamma   90.00
#
_symmetry.space_group_name_H-M   'P 1'
#
loop_
_entity.id
_entity.type
_entity.pdbx_description
1 polymer ?
#
loop_
_entity_poly.entity_id
_entity_poly.type
_entity_poly.pdbx_seq_one_letter_code
_entity_poly.pdbx_strand_id
1 'polypeptide(L)'
;MQHLRLMFTWMVAAFTLLAGGAVAQDAMDLTYPLDALAQLEKTQTPAVSQSAGKISANWNFIAASFKKVGDPSNDFQQVMQHNVSLLQKAAAKPDDPFSATLVRDVEEDLQIKAEYISTVGAVGMMTAAAYSEVDIEVRTKQSDGQEVHGYFVGFSPRHLAGSDPMYRFNNPTSPSSGTLPPGRYEMTANLNGQIVQRQEVSIGIQGQGQPITCLVP
;
A
#
# COMPACT_ATOMS: atom_id res chain seq x y z
N MET A 1 -3.69 77.19 -26.99
CA MET A 1 -4.88 77.37 -26.15
C MET A 1 -6.01 76.54 -26.74
N GLN A 2 -6.63 75.67 -25.91
CA GLN A 2 -8.05 75.30 -25.84
C GLN A 2 -8.83 75.05 -27.15
N HIS A 3 -9.70 74.07 -27.33
CA HIS A 3 -10.22 72.86 -26.67
C HIS A 3 -11.23 72.32 -27.72
N LEU A 4 -11.31 71.01 -28.00
CA LEU A 4 -12.61 70.32 -28.02
C LEU A 4 -12.43 68.80 -28.13
N ARG A 5 -13.12 68.11 -27.21
CA ARG A 5 -13.31 66.67 -27.11
C ARG A 5 -14.46 66.23 -28.02
N LEU A 6 -14.48 64.96 -28.43
CA LEU A 6 -15.62 64.01 -28.28
C LEU A 6 -15.20 62.68 -28.94
N MET A 7 -14.90 61.66 -28.11
CA MET A 7 -15.78 60.50 -27.86
C MET A 7 -15.99 59.60 -29.09
N PHE A 8 -15.25 58.48 -29.16
CA PHE A 8 -15.70 57.29 -29.88
C PHE A 8 -15.30 56.01 -29.12
N THR A 9 -16.35 55.30 -28.71
CA THR A 9 -16.50 53.84 -28.61
C THR A 9 -15.59 53.03 -27.68
N TRP A 10 -16.20 52.68 -26.54
CA TRP A 10 -15.95 51.44 -25.82
C TRP A 10 -16.47 50.26 -26.65
N MET A 11 -15.64 49.26 -26.95
CA MET A 11 -16.13 47.95 -27.39
C MET A 11 -15.19 46.81 -26.95
N VAL A 12 -15.66 46.12 -25.92
CA VAL A 12 -15.66 44.67 -25.70
C VAL A 12 -14.38 43.88 -26.04
N ALA A 13 -13.67 43.46 -24.98
CA ALA A 13 -13.02 42.15 -24.96
C ALA A 13 -13.53 41.38 -23.74
N ALA A 14 -14.55 40.54 -23.98
CA ALA A 14 -15.03 39.55 -23.05
C ALA A 14 -13.97 38.44 -22.92
N PHE A 15 -13.16 38.48 -21.86
CA PHE A 15 -12.36 37.31 -21.48
C PHE A 15 -13.28 36.35 -20.70
N THR A 16 -13.88 35.44 -21.46
CA THR A 16 -14.62 34.29 -20.95
C THR A 16 -13.64 33.30 -20.35
N LEU A 17 -13.91 32.97 -19.07
CA LEU A 17 -13.79 31.65 -18.45
C LEU A 17 -12.90 30.62 -19.18
N LEU A 18 -11.69 30.43 -18.67
CA LEU A 18 -11.16 29.07 -18.54
C LEU A 18 -11.30 28.68 -17.08
N ALA A 19 -12.47 28.10 -16.80
CA ALA A 19 -12.63 27.13 -15.74
C ALA A 19 -11.66 25.97 -16.03
N GLY A 20 -10.41 26.12 -15.59
CA GLY A 20 -9.58 24.97 -15.29
C GLY A 20 -10.19 24.34 -14.07
N GLY A 21 -11.12 23.41 -14.29
CA GLY A 21 -11.50 22.45 -13.26
C GLY A 21 -10.23 21.76 -12.82
N ALA A 22 -9.68 22.20 -11.69
CA ALA A 22 -8.80 21.37 -10.92
C ALA A 22 -9.64 20.13 -10.62
N VAL A 23 -9.29 19.04 -11.31
CA VAL A 23 -9.79 17.71 -11.02
C VAL A 23 -9.75 17.58 -9.50
N ALA A 24 -10.89 17.19 -8.92
CA ALA A 24 -10.87 16.77 -7.53
C ALA A 24 -9.72 15.77 -7.42
N GLN A 25 -8.74 16.07 -6.56
CA GLN A 25 -8.02 15.01 -5.91
C GLN A 25 -9.12 14.26 -5.17
N ASP A 26 -9.66 13.23 -5.81
CA ASP A 26 -10.35 12.17 -5.10
C ASP A 26 -9.31 11.66 -4.12
N ALA A 27 -9.34 12.20 -2.90
CA ALA A 27 -8.74 11.57 -1.76
C ALA A 27 -9.37 10.18 -1.75
N MET A 28 -8.61 9.17 -2.21
CA MET A 28 -9.02 7.79 -2.11
C MET A 28 -9.06 7.49 -0.61
N ASP A 29 -10.24 7.72 -0.02
CA ASP A 29 -10.57 7.31 1.34
C ASP A 29 -10.33 5.80 1.41
N LEU A 30 -9.83 5.33 2.56
CA LEU A 30 -9.53 3.92 2.80
C LEU A 30 -10.85 3.13 2.78
N THR A 31 -11.27 2.77 1.57
CA THR A 31 -12.63 2.33 1.26
C THR A 31 -12.94 1.09 2.09
N TYR A 32 -13.83 1.25 3.08
CA TYR A 32 -14.20 0.17 3.97
C TYR A 32 -15.02 -0.88 3.21
N PRO A 33 -14.60 -2.16 3.19
CA PRO A 33 -15.26 -3.20 2.38
C PRO A 33 -16.51 -3.75 3.09
N LEU A 34 -17.49 -2.88 3.36
CA LEU A 34 -18.67 -3.15 4.18
C LEU A 34 -19.42 -4.42 3.74
N ASP A 35 -19.82 -4.49 2.48
CA ASP A 35 -20.64 -5.58 1.96
C ASP A 35 -19.90 -6.91 1.98
N ALA A 36 -18.61 -6.90 1.63
CA ALA A 36 -17.78 -8.09 1.63
C ALA A 36 -17.60 -8.64 3.06
N LEU A 37 -17.32 -7.77 4.03
CA LEU A 37 -17.18 -8.17 5.43
C LEU A 37 -18.50 -8.67 6.02
N ALA A 38 -19.61 -7.97 5.76
CA ALA A 38 -20.93 -8.38 6.22
C ALA A 38 -21.36 -9.75 5.65
N GLN A 39 -20.91 -10.09 4.44
CA GLN A 39 -21.13 -11.41 3.84
C GLN A 39 -20.24 -12.48 4.47
N LEU A 40 -18.95 -12.18 4.68
CA LEU A 40 -17.98 -13.10 5.29
C LEU A 40 -18.30 -13.39 6.75
N GLU A 41 -18.85 -12.43 7.50
CA GLU A 41 -19.28 -12.65 8.90
C GLU A 41 -20.43 -13.67 9.01
N LYS A 42 -21.25 -13.81 7.97
CA LYS A 42 -22.44 -14.69 7.93
C LYS A 42 -22.16 -16.08 7.35
N THR A 43 -20.92 -16.36 6.96
CA THR A 43 -20.50 -17.66 6.41
C THR A 43 -20.71 -18.80 7.42
N GLN A 44 -20.85 -20.04 6.93
CA GLN A 44 -20.94 -21.22 7.80
C GLN A 44 -19.57 -21.68 8.29
N THR A 45 -18.49 -21.16 7.70
CA THR A 45 -17.10 -21.48 8.05
C THR A 45 -16.62 -20.62 9.23
N PRO A 46 -16.51 -21.15 10.47
CA PRO A 46 -16.32 -20.32 11.66
C PRO A 46 -15.01 -19.51 11.65
N ALA A 47 -13.94 -20.09 11.07
CA ALA A 47 -12.66 -19.41 10.93
C ALA A 47 -12.78 -18.14 10.07
N VAL A 48 -13.53 -18.19 8.97
CA VAL A 48 -13.73 -17.04 8.07
C VAL A 48 -14.54 -15.94 8.76
N SER A 49 -15.61 -16.30 9.47
CA SER A 49 -16.42 -15.34 10.24
C SER A 49 -15.59 -14.66 11.33
N GLN A 50 -14.78 -15.43 12.07
CA GLN A 50 -13.89 -14.88 13.09
C GLN A 50 -12.84 -13.93 12.51
N SER A 51 -12.21 -14.30 11.39
CA SER A 51 -11.24 -13.47 10.69
C SER A 51 -11.86 -12.17 10.18
N ALA A 52 -13.09 -12.22 9.65
CA ALA A 52 -13.81 -11.03 9.20
C ALA A 52 -13.99 -10.00 10.32
N GLY A 53 -14.36 -10.45 11.53
CA GLY A 53 -14.46 -9.56 12.69
C GLY A 53 -13.14 -8.88 13.08
N LYS A 54 -12.02 -9.62 13.01
CA LYS A 54 -10.68 -9.05 13.27
C LYS A 54 -10.24 -8.07 12.19
N ILE A 55 -10.54 -8.39 10.93
CA ILE A 55 -10.30 -7.50 9.78
C ILE A 55 -11.05 -6.18 9.99
N SER A 56 -12.34 -6.23 10.33
CA SER A 56 -13.16 -5.06 10.66
C SER A 56 -12.51 -4.21 11.76
N ALA A 57 -12.02 -4.82 12.84
CA ALA A 57 -11.37 -4.11 13.93
C ALA A 57 -10.07 -3.42 13.49
N ASN A 58 -9.17 -4.14 12.81
CA ASN A 58 -7.90 -3.60 12.34
C ASN A 58 -8.09 -2.47 11.32
N TRP A 59 -9.03 -2.63 10.38
CA TRP A 59 -9.35 -1.60 9.38
C TRP A 59 -9.82 -0.31 10.04
N ASN A 60 -10.75 -0.41 10.99
CA ASN A 60 -11.27 0.75 11.72
C ASN A 60 -10.18 1.45 12.52
N PHE A 61 -9.28 0.69 13.16
CA PHE A 61 -8.12 1.25 13.86
C PHE A 61 -7.20 2.02 12.90
N ILE A 62 -6.84 1.44 11.75
CA ILE A 62 -5.99 2.07 10.74
C ILE A 62 -6.63 3.37 10.23
N ALA A 63 -7.90 3.32 9.82
CA ALA A 63 -8.62 4.49 9.32
C ALA A 63 -8.74 5.59 10.39
N ALA A 64 -9.06 5.24 11.63
CA ALA A 64 -9.13 6.19 12.74
C ALA A 64 -7.76 6.82 13.08
N SER A 65 -6.67 6.10 12.80
CA SER A 65 -5.30 6.59 13.00
C SER A 65 -4.94 7.65 11.97
N PHE A 66 -5.22 7.41 10.68
CA PHE A 66 -4.96 8.39 9.61
C PHE A 66 -5.79 9.68 9.77
N LYS A 67 -7.02 9.61 10.27
CA LYS A 67 -7.81 10.82 10.61
C LYS A 67 -7.11 11.80 11.56
N LYS A 68 -6.09 11.36 12.31
CA LYS A 68 -5.32 12.19 13.26
C LYS A 68 -4.03 12.74 12.68
N VAL A 69 -3.42 12.06 11.70
CA VAL A 69 -2.06 12.35 11.22
C VAL A 69 -2.01 12.83 9.77
N GLY A 70 -3.12 12.76 9.05
CA GLY A 70 -3.26 13.14 7.64
C GLY A 70 -3.52 11.94 6.73
N ASP A 71 -3.45 12.18 5.43
CA ASP A 71 -3.79 11.16 4.44
C ASP A 71 -2.64 10.15 4.24
N PRO A 72 -2.94 8.85 4.13
CA PRO A 72 -1.93 7.83 3.83
C PRO A 72 -1.25 8.07 2.49
N SER A 73 -0.05 7.52 2.31
CA SER A 73 0.62 7.51 0.99
C SER A 73 -0.24 6.82 -0.07
N ASN A 74 -0.04 7.18 -1.35
CA ASN A 74 -0.71 6.50 -2.47
C ASN A 74 -0.40 5.00 -2.49
N ASP A 75 0.83 4.63 -2.15
CA ASP A 75 1.28 3.24 -2.11
C ASP A 75 0.54 2.46 -1.02
N PHE A 76 0.37 3.04 0.18
CA PHE A 76 -0.42 2.43 1.25
C PHE A 76 -1.89 2.27 0.84
N GLN A 77 -2.47 3.30 0.22
CA GLN A 77 -3.84 3.22 -0.31
C GLN A 77 -3.99 2.11 -1.35
N GLN A 78 -3.02 1.95 -2.25
CA GLN A 78 -3.03 0.91 -3.28
C GLN A 78 -3.00 -0.50 -2.67
N VAL A 79 -2.17 -0.73 -1.64
CA VAL A 79 -2.14 -2.02 -0.93
C VAL A 79 -3.43 -2.27 -0.17
N MET A 80 -4.05 -1.24 0.41
CA MET A 80 -5.36 -1.36 1.05
C MET A 80 -6.48 -1.66 0.03
N GLN A 81 -6.45 -1.04 -1.15
CA GLN A 81 -7.37 -1.34 -2.26
C GLN A 81 -7.22 -2.79 -2.72
N HIS A 82 -6.00 -3.31 -2.76
CA HIS A 82 -5.75 -4.72 -3.07
C HIS A 82 -6.42 -5.63 -2.05
N ASN A 83 -6.31 -5.33 -0.74
CA ASN A 83 -7.03 -6.07 0.31
C ASN A 83 -8.55 -6.04 0.12
N VAL A 84 -9.14 -4.90 -0.27
CA VAL A 84 -10.57 -4.82 -0.63
C VAL A 84 -10.89 -5.82 -1.74
N SER A 85 -10.08 -5.87 -2.80
CA SER A 85 -10.30 -6.77 -3.92
C SER A 85 -10.25 -8.25 -3.53
N LEU A 86 -9.37 -8.63 -2.60
CA LEU A 86 -9.27 -9.99 -2.08
C LEU A 86 -10.49 -10.37 -1.24
N LEU A 87 -10.96 -9.45 -0.39
CA LEU A 87 -12.17 -9.66 0.41
C LEU A 87 -13.42 -9.77 -0.46
N GLN A 88 -13.54 -8.96 -1.50
CA GLN A 88 -14.63 -9.07 -2.47
C GLN A 88 -14.61 -10.43 -3.19
N LYS A 89 -13.43 -10.92 -3.60
CA LYS A 89 -13.29 -12.26 -4.19
C LYS A 89 -13.69 -13.37 -3.21
N ALA A 90 -13.24 -13.28 -1.96
CA ALA A 90 -13.59 -14.25 -0.92
C ALA A 90 -15.10 -14.25 -0.61
N ALA A 91 -15.71 -13.07 -0.50
CA ALA A 91 -17.12 -12.90 -0.21
C ALA A 91 -18.04 -13.45 -1.31
N ALA A 92 -17.56 -13.53 -2.56
CA ALA A 92 -18.32 -14.13 -3.66
C ALA A 92 -18.52 -15.65 -3.49
N LYS A 93 -17.64 -16.33 -2.73
CA LYS A 93 -17.71 -17.76 -2.43
C LYS A 93 -17.24 -18.02 -0.99
N PRO A 94 -18.00 -17.61 0.03
CA PRO A 94 -17.50 -17.49 1.40
C PRO A 94 -17.20 -18.83 2.09
N ASP A 95 -17.70 -19.95 1.57
CA ASP A 95 -17.46 -21.30 2.07
C ASP A 95 -16.40 -22.08 1.24
N ASP A 96 -15.78 -21.43 0.24
CA ASP A 96 -14.70 -22.04 -0.55
C ASP A 96 -13.38 -22.06 0.26
N PRO A 97 -12.61 -23.18 0.26
CA PRO A 97 -11.32 -23.24 0.96
C PRO A 97 -10.33 -22.15 0.55
N PHE A 98 -10.37 -21.71 -0.71
CA PHE A 98 -9.54 -20.62 -1.20
C PHE A 98 -9.94 -19.28 -0.59
N SER A 99 -11.24 -19.04 -0.39
CA SER A 99 -11.73 -17.83 0.30
C SER A 99 -11.22 -17.73 1.72
N ALA A 100 -11.13 -18.86 2.45
CA ALA A 100 -10.52 -18.89 3.77
C ALA A 100 -9.04 -18.49 3.74
N THR A 101 -8.31 -18.88 2.68
CA THR A 101 -6.91 -18.47 2.48
C THR A 101 -6.81 -16.96 2.24
N LEU A 102 -7.63 -16.41 1.34
CA LEU A 102 -7.66 -14.98 1.05
C LEU A 102 -7.99 -14.13 2.28
N VAL A 103 -8.99 -14.55 3.05
CA VAL A 103 -9.43 -13.84 4.26
C VAL A 103 -8.32 -13.84 5.32
N ARG A 104 -7.68 -15.00 5.55
CA ARG A 104 -6.55 -15.08 6.47
C ARG A 104 -5.38 -14.20 6.03
N ASP A 105 -5.08 -14.18 4.74
CA ASP A 105 -3.96 -13.38 4.23
C ASP A 105 -4.22 -11.88 4.39
N VAL A 106 -5.47 -11.43 4.21
CA VAL A 106 -5.87 -10.04 4.49
C VAL A 106 -5.87 -9.74 5.99
N GLU A 107 -6.33 -10.67 6.84
CA GLU A 107 -6.25 -10.54 8.31
C GLU A 107 -4.82 -10.29 8.75
N GLU A 108 -3.88 -11.13 8.31
CA GLU A 108 -2.47 -11.04 8.67
C GLU A 108 -1.82 -9.74 8.15
N ASP A 109 -2.12 -9.33 6.91
CA ASP A 109 -1.61 -8.08 6.35
C ASP A 109 -2.09 -6.84 7.13
N LEU A 110 -3.39 -6.78 7.44
CA LEU A 110 -3.96 -5.68 8.22
C LEU A 110 -3.49 -5.69 9.68
N GLN A 111 -3.25 -6.86 10.25
CA GLN A 111 -2.67 -6.98 11.58
C GLN A 111 -1.27 -6.35 11.61
N ILE A 112 -0.40 -6.66 10.64
CA ILE A 112 0.94 -6.07 10.55
C ILE A 112 0.87 -4.54 10.42
N LYS A 113 -0.03 -4.03 9.56
CA LYS A 113 -0.26 -2.58 9.41
C LYS A 113 -0.70 -1.92 10.71
N ALA A 114 -1.66 -2.52 11.42
CA ALA A 114 -2.16 -2.01 12.69
C ALA A 114 -1.07 -2.03 13.79
N GLU A 115 -0.31 -3.12 13.90
CA GLU A 115 0.79 -3.25 14.85
C GLU A 115 1.90 -2.22 14.58
N TYR A 116 2.27 -2.02 13.32
CA TYR A 116 3.22 -1.01 12.90
C TYR A 116 2.76 0.40 13.31
N ILE A 117 1.54 0.78 12.93
CA ILE A 117 0.94 2.09 13.27
C ILE A 117 0.89 2.31 14.78
N SER A 118 0.50 1.29 15.55
CA SER A 118 0.47 1.36 17.01
C SER A 118 1.86 1.59 17.58
N THR A 119 2.88 0.94 17.03
CA THR A 119 4.26 1.06 17.51
C THR A 119 4.82 2.44 17.17
N VAL A 120 4.73 2.89 15.92
CA VAL A 120 5.20 4.21 15.48
C VAL A 120 4.52 5.33 16.26
N GLY A 121 3.21 5.24 16.47
CA GLY A 121 2.46 6.20 17.27
C GLY A 121 2.92 6.26 18.73
N ALA A 122 3.31 5.13 19.33
CA ALA A 122 3.84 5.09 20.70
C ALA A 122 5.20 5.80 20.83
N VAL A 123 6.00 5.88 19.76
CA VAL A 123 7.30 6.58 19.75
C VAL A 123 7.16 8.08 19.46
N GLY A 124 5.94 8.60 19.30
CA GLY A 124 5.67 10.03 19.11
C GLY A 124 5.92 10.56 17.70
N MET A 125 6.24 9.70 16.73
CA MET A 125 6.35 10.08 15.32
C MET A 125 4.95 10.10 14.69
N MET A 126 4.30 11.26 14.62
CA MET A 126 2.88 11.42 14.25
C MET A 126 2.68 12.03 12.85
N THR A 127 3.47 11.62 11.85
CA THR A 127 3.23 12.05 10.46
C THR A 127 2.57 10.94 9.67
N ALA A 128 1.73 11.30 8.69
CA ALA A 128 1.12 10.31 7.81
C ALA A 128 2.15 9.46 7.06
N ALA A 129 3.31 10.03 6.68
CA ALA A 129 4.41 9.30 6.07
C ALA A 129 4.95 8.18 6.98
N ALA A 130 5.18 8.48 8.26
CA ALA A 130 5.66 7.49 9.24
C ALA A 130 4.63 6.40 9.53
N TYR A 131 3.33 6.65 9.33
CA TYR A 131 2.28 5.64 9.47
C TYR A 131 2.10 4.79 8.21
N SER A 132 2.48 5.35 7.05
CA SER A 132 2.25 4.75 5.73
C SER A 132 3.41 3.87 5.27
N GLU A 133 4.65 4.19 5.65
CA GLU A 133 5.83 3.62 5.02
C GLU A 133 6.86 3.16 6.04
N VAL A 134 7.50 2.02 5.74
CA VAL A 134 8.63 1.48 6.48
C VAL A 134 9.89 1.62 5.62
N ASP A 135 10.92 2.29 6.13
CA ASP A 135 12.25 2.23 5.54
C ASP A 135 12.79 0.80 5.65
N ILE A 136 13.21 0.19 4.53
CA ILE A 136 13.76 -1.16 4.52
C ILE A 136 15.11 -1.22 3.83
N GLU A 137 15.93 -2.17 4.27
CA GLU A 137 17.22 -2.52 3.68
C GLU A 137 17.19 -4.00 3.31
N VAL A 138 17.57 -4.34 2.08
CA VAL A 138 17.67 -5.72 1.61
C VAL A 138 19.13 -6.04 1.31
N ARG A 139 19.64 -7.09 1.93
CA ARG A 139 20.97 -7.64 1.68
C ARG A 139 20.84 -8.89 0.85
N THR A 140 21.42 -8.88 -0.33
CA THR A 140 21.38 -10.04 -1.23
C THR A 140 22.61 -10.90 -0.97
N LYS A 141 22.41 -12.16 -0.59
CA LYS A 141 23.47 -13.06 -0.18
C LYS A 141 23.41 -14.39 -0.91
N GLN A 142 24.58 -14.94 -1.25
CA GLN A 142 24.70 -16.34 -1.67
C GLN A 142 24.54 -17.29 -0.49
N SER A 143 24.42 -18.59 -0.77
CA SER A 143 24.28 -19.63 0.24
C SER A 143 25.46 -19.72 1.22
N ASP A 144 26.65 -19.23 0.83
CA ASP A 144 27.84 -19.18 1.70
C ASP A 144 27.85 -17.93 2.61
N GLY A 145 26.85 -17.05 2.49
CA GLY A 145 26.70 -15.84 3.28
C GLY A 145 27.36 -14.59 2.72
N GLN A 146 28.07 -14.66 1.58
CA GLN A 146 28.67 -13.49 0.95
C GLN A 146 27.61 -12.59 0.31
N GLU A 147 27.75 -11.27 0.54
CA GLU A 147 26.89 -10.29 -0.13
C GLU A 147 27.27 -10.17 -1.60
N VAL A 148 26.27 -10.16 -2.47
CA VAL A 148 26.42 -10.10 -3.92
C VAL A 148 25.61 -8.96 -4.52
N HIS A 149 26.17 -8.35 -5.56
CA HIS A 149 25.56 -7.24 -6.30
C HIS A 149 24.98 -7.75 -7.64
N GLY A 150 24.27 -6.87 -8.37
CA GLY A 150 23.73 -7.19 -9.69
C GLY A 150 22.27 -7.64 -9.69
N TYR A 151 21.67 -7.86 -8.52
CA TYR A 151 20.27 -8.29 -8.39
C TYR A 151 19.35 -7.09 -8.17
N PHE A 152 18.28 -7.01 -8.95
CA PHE A 152 17.18 -6.09 -8.70
C PHE A 152 16.17 -6.75 -7.76
N VAL A 153 15.84 -6.08 -6.67
CA VAL A 153 14.86 -6.58 -5.70
C VAL A 153 13.50 -5.95 -6.02
N GLY A 154 12.44 -6.74 -5.97
CA GLY A 154 11.08 -6.24 -6.08
C GLY A 154 10.11 -6.90 -5.12
N PHE A 155 9.01 -6.21 -4.83
CA PHE A 155 8.00 -6.64 -3.87
C PHE A 155 6.61 -6.52 -4.49
N SER A 156 5.77 -7.53 -4.25
CA SER A 156 4.34 -7.47 -4.51
C SER A 156 3.56 -7.95 -3.29
N PRO A 157 2.43 -7.31 -2.94
CA PRO A 157 1.50 -7.89 -1.98
C PRO A 157 1.15 -9.33 -2.39
N ARG A 158 0.90 -10.20 -1.40
CA ARG A 158 0.48 -11.57 -1.67
C ARG A 158 -0.76 -11.59 -2.58
N HIS A 159 -0.86 -12.56 -3.49
CA HIS A 159 -1.89 -12.65 -4.55
C HIS A 159 -1.83 -11.55 -5.63
N LEU A 160 -0.84 -10.66 -5.60
CA LEU A 160 -0.45 -9.77 -6.71
C LEU A 160 0.92 -10.17 -7.30
N ALA A 161 1.48 -11.29 -6.83
CA ALA A 161 2.75 -11.83 -7.27
C ALA A 161 2.71 -12.20 -8.77
N GLY A 162 3.71 -11.72 -9.53
CA GLY A 162 3.82 -11.92 -10.97
C GLY A 162 5.26 -11.86 -11.46
N SER A 163 5.46 -11.70 -12.78
CA SER A 163 6.78 -11.43 -13.37
C SER A 163 7.21 -9.96 -13.20
N ASP A 164 6.25 -9.07 -12.94
CA ASP A 164 6.46 -7.65 -12.69
C ASP A 164 6.05 -7.32 -11.25
N PRO A 165 7.01 -7.04 -10.35
CA PRO A 165 6.69 -6.67 -8.98
C PRO A 165 6.14 -5.24 -8.89
N MET A 166 5.19 -5.02 -7.97
CA MET A 166 4.55 -3.73 -7.76
C MET A 166 5.55 -2.64 -7.34
N TYR A 167 6.52 -3.00 -6.51
CA TYR A 167 7.60 -2.14 -6.06
C TYR A 167 8.94 -2.69 -6.55
N ARG A 168 9.84 -1.81 -6.99
CA ARG A 168 11.15 -2.17 -7.51
C ARG A 168 12.24 -1.30 -6.91
N PHE A 169 13.25 -1.93 -6.34
CA PHE A 169 14.46 -1.27 -5.90
C PHE A 169 15.42 -1.25 -7.09
N ASN A 170 15.45 -0.12 -7.80
CA ASN A 170 16.16 0.06 -9.07
C ASN A 170 17.69 0.23 -8.91
N ASN A 171 18.24 -0.18 -7.77
CA ASN A 171 19.66 -0.19 -7.43
C ASN A 171 20.11 -1.65 -7.28
N PRO A 172 20.90 -2.20 -8.21
CA PRO A 172 21.41 -3.56 -8.13
C PRO A 172 22.60 -3.66 -7.15
N THR A 173 22.45 -3.11 -5.95
CA THR A 173 23.46 -3.08 -4.87
C THR A 173 23.03 -3.99 -3.71
N SER A 174 24.00 -4.46 -2.92
CA SER A 174 23.76 -5.01 -1.59
C SER A 174 24.50 -4.13 -0.57
N PRO A 175 23.79 -3.52 0.40
CA PRO A 175 22.34 -3.49 0.51
C PRO A 175 21.64 -2.67 -0.60
N SER A 176 20.38 -2.98 -0.86
CA SER A 176 19.43 -2.11 -1.59
C SER A 176 18.40 -1.57 -0.60
N SER A 177 18.16 -0.26 -0.61
CA SER A 177 17.22 0.39 0.30
C SER A 177 16.05 1.03 -0.42
N GLY A 178 14.93 1.14 0.27
CA GLY A 178 13.74 1.84 -0.19
C GLY A 178 12.66 1.85 0.89
N THR A 179 11.47 2.33 0.57
CA THR A 179 10.32 2.34 1.47
C THR A 179 9.22 1.46 0.92
N LEU A 180 8.46 0.84 1.82
CA LEU A 180 7.26 0.07 1.48
C LEU A 180 6.19 0.24 2.55
N PRO A 181 4.90 0.13 2.19
CA PRO A 181 3.86 -0.01 3.18
C PRO A 181 4.09 -1.24 4.06
N PRO A 182 3.84 -1.18 5.38
CA PRO A 182 3.94 -2.36 6.24
C PRO A 182 2.95 -3.42 5.76
N GLY A 183 3.29 -4.71 5.82
CA GLY A 183 2.42 -5.77 5.30
C GLY A 183 3.15 -7.06 4.92
N ARG A 184 2.43 -7.97 4.24
CA ARG A 184 2.98 -9.22 3.71
C ARG A 184 3.26 -9.14 2.21
N TYR A 185 4.48 -9.51 1.84
CA TYR A 185 4.96 -9.39 0.46
C TYR A 185 5.60 -10.70 -0.01
N GLU A 186 5.46 -10.96 -1.30
CA GLU A 186 6.43 -11.77 -2.03
C GLU A 186 7.57 -10.84 -2.48
N MET A 187 8.77 -11.10 -1.98
CA MET A 187 10.01 -10.50 -2.45
C MET A 187 10.59 -11.34 -3.59
N THR A 188 11.05 -10.68 -4.63
CA THR A 188 11.67 -11.29 -5.80
C THR A 188 13.09 -10.74 -5.99
N ALA A 189 14.02 -11.60 -6.39
CA ALA A 189 15.32 -11.16 -6.90
C ALA A 189 15.41 -11.46 -8.40
N ASN A 190 15.73 -10.43 -9.17
CA ASN A 190 15.84 -10.50 -10.62
C ASN A 190 17.31 -10.28 -11.05
N LEU A 191 17.82 -11.18 -11.88
CA LEU A 191 19.12 -11.07 -12.52
C LEU A 191 18.92 -11.13 -14.04
N ASN A 192 19.41 -10.12 -14.77
CA ASN A 192 19.31 -10.04 -16.24
C ASN A 192 17.89 -10.21 -16.80
N GLY A 193 16.87 -9.71 -16.09
CA GLY A 193 15.47 -9.80 -16.49
C GLY A 193 14.74 -11.08 -16.04
N GLN A 194 15.45 -12.04 -15.43
CA GLN A 194 14.87 -13.28 -14.93
C GLN A 194 14.75 -13.26 -13.41
N ILE A 195 13.57 -13.61 -12.89
CA ILE A 195 13.38 -13.87 -11.46
C ILE A 195 14.10 -15.17 -11.11
N VAL A 196 15.14 -15.08 -10.27
CA VAL A 196 15.94 -16.23 -9.82
C VAL A 196 15.53 -16.70 -8.42
N GLN A 197 14.88 -15.84 -7.63
CA GLN A 197 14.43 -16.13 -6.28
C GLN A 197 13.08 -15.49 -5.99
N ARG A 198 12.25 -16.22 -5.23
CA ARG A 198 11.02 -15.75 -4.59
C ARG A 198 11.07 -16.07 -3.10
N GLN A 199 10.72 -15.11 -2.25
CA GLN A 199 10.72 -15.28 -0.80
C GLN A 199 9.55 -14.50 -0.20
N GLU A 200 8.73 -15.16 0.62
CA GLU A 200 7.73 -14.43 1.41
C GLU A 200 8.42 -13.68 2.55
N VAL A 201 8.08 -12.40 2.71
CA VAL A 201 8.60 -11.52 3.77
C VAL A 201 7.48 -10.70 4.38
N SER A 202 7.71 -10.22 5.59
CA SER A 202 6.78 -9.35 6.29
C SER A 202 7.49 -8.10 6.75
N ILE A 203 6.91 -6.96 6.43
CA ILE A 203 7.52 -5.65 6.56
C ILE A 203 6.79 -4.87 7.66
N GLY A 204 7.55 -4.27 8.58
CA GLY A 204 6.99 -3.46 9.67
C GLY A 204 6.54 -4.24 10.90
N ILE A 205 6.78 -5.55 10.97
CA ILE A 205 6.58 -6.31 12.22
C ILE A 205 7.50 -5.70 13.30
N GLN A 206 6.95 -5.42 14.49
CA GLN A 206 7.63 -4.73 15.60
C GLN A 206 7.95 -3.25 15.37
N GLY A 207 7.33 -2.60 14.36
CA GLY A 207 7.43 -1.15 14.18
C GLY A 207 8.75 -0.64 13.61
N GLN A 208 9.63 -1.52 13.11
CA GLN A 208 10.92 -1.13 12.54
C GLN A 208 11.22 -1.87 11.23
N GLY A 209 11.97 -1.20 10.35
CA GLY A 209 12.61 -1.83 9.20
C GLY A 209 13.84 -2.62 9.62
N GLN A 210 13.68 -3.92 9.84
CA GLN A 210 14.82 -4.81 10.03
C GLN A 210 15.47 -5.11 8.66
N PRO A 211 16.80 -5.25 8.59
CA PRO A 211 17.45 -5.69 7.36
C PRO A 211 16.91 -7.06 6.92
N ILE A 212 16.46 -7.14 5.68
CA ILE A 212 15.92 -8.34 5.07
C ILE A 212 17.06 -9.04 4.34
N THR A 213 17.23 -10.33 4.58
CA THR A 213 18.16 -11.13 3.78
C THR A 213 17.40 -11.78 2.62
N CYS A 214 17.89 -11.55 1.39
CA CYS A 214 17.46 -12.25 0.19
C CYS A 214 18.53 -13.28 -0.19
N LEU A 215 18.22 -14.57 -0.05
CA LEU A 215 19.14 -15.65 -0.41
C LEU A 215 18.99 -16.00 -1.89
N VAL A 216 20.05 -15.80 -2.67
CA VAL A 216 20.10 -16.13 -4.10
C VAL A 216 20.93 -17.41 -4.33
N PRO A 217 20.60 -18.19 -5.38
CA PRO A 217 21.33 -19.41 -5.74
C PRO A 217 22.78 -19.15 -6.19
#